data_AF-A0A7J8SX89-F1
#
_entry.id   AF-A0A7J8SX89-F1
#
_cell.length_a   1.000
_cell.length_b   1.000
_cell.length_c   1.000
_cell.angle_alpha   90.00
_cell.angle_beta   90.00
_cell.angle_gamma   90.00
#
_symmetry.space_group_name_H-M   'P 1'
#
loop_
_entity.id
_entity.type
_entity.pdbx_description
1 polymer ?
#
loop_
_entity_poly.entity_id
_entity_poly.type
_entity_poly.pdbx_seq_one_letter_code
_entity_poly.pdbx_strand_id
1 'polypeptide(L)'
;MQQGIFREYVQAFSELMLQISDLSKKEAFYWFEDGLKLWAKYKLCRQGITELTIAMAKVESFVELGLTKDKFESSKPNGKGNGERNHEKDEEGHSDDGQ
;
A
#
# COMPACT_ATOMS: atom_id res chain seq x y z
N MET A 1 12.53 9.75 -15.15
CA MET A 1 11.26 9.95 -15.87
C MET A 1 10.30 8.84 -15.42
N GLN A 2 9.52 9.05 -14.36
CA GLN A 2 8.58 8.03 -13.82
C GLN A 2 7.12 8.29 -14.24
N GLN A 3 6.87 9.28 -15.11
CA GLN A 3 5.53 9.60 -15.62
C GLN A 3 4.96 8.53 -16.57
N GLY A 4 5.72 7.49 -16.90
CA GLY A 4 5.31 6.44 -17.81
C GLY A 4 4.25 5.52 -17.21
N ILE A 5 4.50 4.95 -16.03
CA ILE A 5 3.85 3.67 -15.68
C ILE A 5 2.32 3.74 -15.62
N PHE A 6 1.77 4.90 -15.23
CA PHE A 6 0.33 5.09 -15.14
C PHE A 6 -0.28 5.34 -16.51
N ARG A 7 0.42 6.04 -17.40
CA ARG A 7 0.03 6.16 -18.81
C ARG A 7 0.08 4.80 -19.49
N GLU A 8 1.14 4.02 -19.29
CA GLU A 8 1.23 2.68 -19.87
C GLU A 8 0.14 1.75 -19.33
N TYR A 9 -0.17 1.80 -18.03
CA TYR A 9 -1.29 1.06 -17.46
C TYR A 9 -2.64 1.45 -18.08
N VAL A 10 -2.92 2.76 -18.16
CA VAL A 10 -4.18 3.27 -18.71
C VAL A 10 -4.31 2.90 -20.19
N GLN A 11 -3.21 2.98 -20.95
CA GLN A 11 -3.18 2.57 -22.35
C GLN A 11 -3.43 1.06 -22.50
N ALA A 12 -2.68 0.21 -21.79
CA ALA A 12 -2.84 -1.24 -21.86
C ALA A 12 -4.25 -1.69 -21.42
N PHE A 13 -4.81 -1.05 -20.39
CA PHE A 13 -6.18 -1.29 -19.96
C PHE A 13 -7.20 -0.88 -21.02
N SER A 14 -7.00 0.29 -21.65
CA SER A 14 -7.88 0.77 -22.73
C SER A 14 -7.88 -0.17 -23.92
N GLU A 15 -6.70 -0.63 -24.33
CA GLU A 15 -6.55 -1.56 -25.46
C GLU A 15 -7.17 -2.93 -25.15
N LEU A 16 -6.95 -3.48 -23.94
CA LEU A 16 -7.43 -4.81 -23.61
C LEU A 16 -8.92 -4.84 -23.23
N MET A 17 -9.32 -4.00 -22.28
CA MET A 17 -10.60 -4.14 -21.59
C MET A 17 -11.74 -3.37 -22.27
N LEU A 18 -11.46 -2.33 -23.05
CA LEU A 18 -12.51 -1.62 -23.82
C LEU A 18 -12.83 -2.31 -25.15
N GLN A 19 -11.98 -3.22 -25.62
CA GLN A 19 -12.23 -4.00 -26.84
C GLN A 19 -13.17 -5.20 -26.60
N ILE A 20 -13.43 -5.56 -25.34
CA ILE A 20 -14.36 -6.63 -24.98
C ILE A 20 -15.79 -6.05 -25.01
N SER A 21 -16.58 -6.44 -26.01
CA SER A 21 -17.91 -5.87 -26.31
C SER A 21 -18.95 -6.04 -25.20
N ASP A 22 -18.76 -7.00 -24.31
CA ASP A 22 -19.77 -7.42 -23.33
C ASP A 22 -19.53 -6.84 -21.93
N LEU A 23 -18.46 -6.05 -21.74
CA LEU A 23 -18.19 -5.39 -20.46
C LEU A 23 -19.03 -4.11 -20.32
N SER A 24 -19.85 -4.06 -19.26
CA SER A 24 -20.49 -2.80 -18.89
C SER A 24 -19.44 -1.81 -18.35
N LYS A 25 -19.74 -0.50 -18.44
CA LYS A 25 -18.89 0.56 -17.88
C LYS A 25 -18.58 0.35 -16.39
N LYS A 26 -19.55 -0.21 -15.65
CA LYS A 26 -19.42 -0.51 -14.22
C LYS A 26 -18.45 -1.66 -13.96
N GLU A 27 -18.51 -2.73 -14.77
CA GLU A 27 -17.56 -3.84 -14.66
C GLU A 27 -16.17 -3.41 -15.10
N ALA A 28 -16.05 -2.65 -16.19
CA ALA A 28 -14.78 -2.08 -16.62
C ALA A 28 -14.18 -1.15 -15.54
N PHE A 29 -15.01 -0.35 -14.84
CA PHE A 29 -14.55 0.42 -13.69
C PHE A 29 -14.01 -0.45 -12.55
N TYR A 30 -14.72 -1.54 -12.21
CA TYR A 30 -14.29 -2.47 -11.18
C TYR A 30 -12.93 -3.10 -11.51
N TRP A 31 -12.76 -3.61 -12.74
CA TRP A 31 -11.50 -4.18 -13.19
C TRP A 31 -10.38 -3.14 -13.25
N PHE A 32 -10.70 -1.92 -13.66
CA PHE A 32 -9.75 -0.81 -13.67
C PHE A 32 -9.26 -0.49 -12.27
N GLU A 33 -10.15 -0.32 -11.29
CA GLU A 33 -9.78 -0.12 -9.90
C GLU A 33 -9.02 -1.32 -9.34
N ASP A 34 -9.37 -2.54 -9.71
CA ASP A 34 -8.72 -3.74 -9.19
C ASP A 34 -7.23 -3.79 -9.55
N GLY A 35 -6.88 -3.43 -10.80
CA GLY A 35 -5.50 -3.41 -11.28
C GLY A 35 -4.63 -2.24 -10.78
N LEU A 36 -5.19 -1.28 -10.03
CA LEU A 36 -4.43 -0.14 -9.48
C LEU A 36 -3.65 -0.50 -8.21
N LYS A 37 -2.52 0.18 -7.99
CA LYS A 37 -1.81 0.16 -6.69
C LYS A 37 -2.73 0.70 -5.58
N LEU A 38 -2.60 0.18 -4.35
CA LEU A 38 -3.46 0.54 -3.20
C LEU A 38 -3.55 2.06 -2.96
N TRP A 39 -2.44 2.78 -3.08
CA TRP A 39 -2.42 4.23 -2.90
C TRP A 39 -3.22 4.98 -3.98
N ALA A 40 -3.26 4.44 -5.20
CA ALA A 40 -4.02 5.02 -6.31
C ALA A 40 -5.52 4.78 -6.11
N LYS A 41 -5.93 3.56 -5.69
CA LYS A 41 -7.31 3.27 -5.28
C LYS A 41 -7.77 4.22 -4.17
N TYR A 42 -6.96 4.40 -3.13
CA TYR A 42 -7.27 5.31 -2.02
C TYR A 42 -7.48 6.76 -2.49
N LYS A 43 -6.64 7.26 -3.43
CA LYS A 43 -6.82 8.61 -3.97
C LYS A 43 -8.11 8.77 -4.77
N LEU A 44 -8.51 7.77 -5.57
CA LEU A 44 -9.77 7.80 -6.32
C LEU A 44 -10.97 7.80 -5.36
N CYS A 45 -10.95 6.91 -4.37
CA CYS A 45 -11.99 6.82 -3.34
C CYS A 45 -12.15 8.14 -2.57
N ARG A 46 -11.04 8.77 -2.15
CA ARG A 46 -11.06 10.08 -1.47
C ARG A 46 -11.66 11.19 -2.34
N GLN A 47 -11.58 11.06 -3.66
CA GLN A 47 -12.15 12.02 -4.61
C GLN A 47 -13.58 11.67 -5.02
N GLY A 48 -14.14 10.55 -4.53
CA GLY A 48 -15.48 10.10 -4.87
C GLY A 48 -15.66 9.78 -6.35
N ILE A 49 -14.59 9.37 -7.03
CA ILE A 49 -14.64 9.08 -8.47
C ILE A 49 -15.28 7.70 -8.67
N THR A 50 -16.38 7.66 -9.41
CA THR A 50 -17.12 6.43 -9.73
C THR A 50 -17.21 6.16 -11.23
N GLU A 51 -16.68 7.06 -12.05
CA GLU A 51 -16.74 7.00 -13.51
C GLU A 51 -15.39 6.57 -14.08
N LEU A 52 -15.39 5.57 -14.96
CA LEU A 52 -14.17 5.01 -15.58
C LEU A 52 -13.33 6.04 -16.30
N THR A 53 -13.94 6.85 -17.16
CA THR A 53 -13.21 7.85 -17.95
C THR A 53 -12.53 8.90 -17.05
N ILE A 54 -13.20 9.28 -15.96
CA ILE A 54 -12.67 10.23 -14.98
C ILE A 54 -11.53 9.59 -14.19
N ALA A 55 -11.68 8.33 -13.78
CA ALA A 55 -10.64 7.60 -13.06
C ALA A 55 -9.38 7.41 -13.92
N MET A 56 -9.52 7.06 -15.20
CA MET A 56 -8.40 6.93 -16.13
C MET A 56 -7.65 8.25 -16.28
N ALA A 57 -8.35 9.34 -16.60
CA ALA A 57 -7.72 10.66 -16.70
C ALA A 57 -7.05 11.10 -15.38
N LYS A 58 -7.65 10.74 -14.24
CA LYS A 58 -7.09 11.08 -12.93
C LYS A 58 -5.83 10.29 -12.61
N VAL A 59 -5.81 9.01 -12.92
CA VAL A 59 -4.66 8.12 -12.76
C VAL A 59 -3.53 8.52 -13.71
N GLU A 60 -3.81 8.88 -14.97
CA GLU A 60 -2.79 9.43 -15.88
C GLU A 60 -2.16 10.72 -15.34
N SER A 61 -2.98 11.55 -14.69
CA SER A 61 -2.54 12.80 -14.07
C SER A 61 -1.80 12.58 -12.75
N PHE A 62 -1.75 11.37 -12.20
CA PHE A 62 -0.93 11.10 -11.03
C PHE A 62 0.53 11.28 -11.40
N VAL A 63 1.13 12.37 -10.92
CA VAL A 63 2.58 12.43 -10.75
C VAL A 63 2.91 11.23 -9.88
N GLU A 64 3.63 10.26 -10.44
CA GLU A 64 4.29 9.24 -9.63
C GLU A 64 5.35 10.00 -8.81
N LEU A 65 4.88 10.64 -7.73
CA LEU A 65 5.69 11.22 -6.69
C LEU A 65 6.55 10.06 -6.27
N GLY A 66 7.82 10.10 -6.67
CA GLY A 66 8.75 9.00 -6.50
C GLY A 66 8.65 8.52 -5.07
N LEU A 67 7.88 7.45 -4.87
CA LEU A 67 7.94 6.66 -3.66
C LEU A 67 9.32 6.05 -3.79
N THR A 68 10.31 6.76 -3.25
CA THR A 68 11.53 6.13 -2.80
C THR A 68 11.06 4.90 -2.05
N LYS A 69 11.57 3.74 -2.47
CA LYS A 69 11.16 2.38 -2.08
C LYS A 69 11.20 2.11 -0.56
N ASP A 70 11.42 3.13 0.26
CA ASP A 70 11.75 3.06 1.67
C ASP A 70 10.54 3.11 2.61
N LYS A 71 9.35 3.54 2.14
CA LYS A 71 8.21 3.79 3.05
C LYS A 71 7.01 2.86 2.93
N PHE A 72 7.04 1.83 2.07
CA PHE A 72 5.90 0.89 1.97
C PHE A 72 6.16 -0.49 2.60
N GLU A 73 7.39 -0.74 3.08
CA GLU A 73 7.77 -1.95 3.83
C GLU A 73 7.78 -1.68 5.35
N SER A 74 6.72 -1.08 5.91
CA SER A 74 6.58 -1.02 7.38
C SER A 74 5.12 -1.10 7.80
N SER A 75 4.46 -2.18 7.40
CA SER A 75 3.18 -2.57 7.99
C SER A 75 3.20 -4.08 8.22
N LYS A 76 4.19 -4.53 8.99
CA LYS A 76 4.18 -5.84 9.64
C LYS A 76 3.87 -5.57 11.12
N PRO A 77 2.71 -5.98 11.65
CA PRO A 77 2.48 -5.89 13.08
C PRO A 77 3.28 -7.01 13.74
N ASN A 78 4.52 -6.73 14.14
CA ASN A 78 5.27 -7.66 14.97
C ASN A 78 4.75 -7.54 16.41
N GLY A 79 3.69 -8.27 16.71
CA GLY A 79 3.25 -8.53 18.08
C GLY A 79 4.28 -9.42 18.78
N LYS A 80 5.18 -8.82 19.55
CA LYS A 80 5.87 -9.53 20.62
C LYS A 80 6.11 -8.56 21.76
N GLY A 81 5.18 -8.59 22.70
CA GLY A 81 5.23 -7.79 23.93
C GLY A 81 6.47 -8.14 24.74
N ASN A 82 7.13 -7.12 25.27
CA ASN A 82 8.01 -7.26 26.42
C ASN A 82 7.40 -6.43 27.54
N GLY A 83 6.78 -7.13 28.49
CA GLY A 83 6.44 -6.56 29.78
C GLY A 83 7.71 -6.39 30.60
N GLU A 84 8.08 -5.14 30.87
CA GLU A 84 9.09 -4.79 31.85
C GLU A 84 8.53 -5.10 33.25
N ARG A 85 8.87 -6.28 33.78
CA ARG A 85 8.71 -6.58 35.21
C ARG A 85 9.95 -6.07 35.92
N ASN A 86 9.75 -5.02 36.70
CA ASN A 86 10.66 -4.62 37.77
C ASN A 86 10.91 -5.82 38.70
N HIS A 87 12.16 -6.21 38.89
CA HIS A 87 12.55 -7.10 39.97
C HIS A 87 13.67 -6.46 40.78
N GLU A 88 13.32 -6.24 42.03
CA GLU A 88 14.08 -5.89 43.22
C GLU A 88 15.43 -6.61 43.28
N LYS A 89 16.48 -5.84 43.64
CA LYS A 89 17.79 -6.38 43.99
C LYS A 89 17.79 -6.75 45.47
N ASP A 90 17.71 -8.03 45.75
CA ASP A 90 18.19 -8.59 47.02
C ASP A 90 19.62 -9.09 46.79
N GLU A 91 20.61 -8.42 47.39
CA GLU A 91 21.97 -8.97 47.54
C GLU A 91 22.10 -9.50 48.96
N GLU A 92 21.79 -10.79 49.13
CA GLU A 92 22.14 -11.60 50.30
C GLU A 92 23.52 -12.21 50.07
N GLY A 93 24.39 -12.08 51.07
CA GLY A 93 25.81 -12.37 50.97
C GLY A 93 26.17 -13.85 50.94
N HIS A 94 27.37 -14.12 50.44
CA HIS A 94 28.18 -15.25 50.84
C HIS A 94 29.64 -14.98 50.46
N SER A 95 30.50 -14.80 51.45
CA SER A 95 31.93 -15.03 51.26
C SER A 95 32.36 -16.13 52.22
N ASP A 96 32.71 -17.22 51.56
CA ASP A 96 33.46 -18.39 51.98
C ASP A 96 34.78 -18.01 52.65
N ASP A 97 35.28 -18.92 53.50
CA ASP A 97 36.67 -19.37 53.56
C ASP A 97 36.97 -19.95 54.95
N GLY A 98 36.96 -21.28 54.99
CA GLY A 98 37.47 -22.05 56.11
C GLY A 98 38.99 -22.14 56.10
N GLN A 99 39.59 -21.95 57.26
CA GLN A 99 40.75 -22.69 57.77
C GLN A 99 40.84 -22.59 59.29
#